data_AF-A0A955T9R1-F1
#
_entry.id   AF-A0A955T9R1-F1
#
_cell.length_a   1.000
_cell.length_b   1.000
_cell.length_c   1.000
_cell.angle_alpha   90.00
_cell.angle_beta   90.00
_cell.angle_gamma   90.00
#
_symmetry.space_group_name_H-M   'P 1'
#
loop_
_entity.id
_entity.type
_entity.pdbx_description
1 polymer ?
#
loop_
_entity_poly.entity_id
_entity_poly.type
_entity_poly.pdbx_seq_one_letter_code
_entity_poly.pdbx_strand_id
1 'polypeptide(L)'
;MDALRVARELVGVRESDSGTELVGFNKQIRPILSDKCLACHGPDEKKRKAGLRLDEEESAKAEGRSGNRAIVPGDREASELWYRVSTHDEADRMPPSGQVKQLTQDEIELLGKWIDQGAKYQKHWAFVKPERPEVPKVANTAWPKNPIDSFVLSNLEKKGIEPSPKAGKEILLRRVYLDLIGIPPTPTEIEAFLTDDSPNAYEKVVDELLASPQYGERWARHWLDAARYADSHGYSIDGPREIWKYRDWVIDAFNRDMPFDQFAIEQLAGDLLPNAGDSQKTATGFHRNTMINQEGGIDQEEFRIEAVLDRVNTTGTVFLGLTIGCVQCHEHKYDPIAHEEYYELFAFFNNDDEVNLDFPTY
;
A
#
# COMPACT_ATOMS: atom_id res chain seq x y z
N MET A 1 26.75 -20.19 -4.47
CA MET A 1 25.85 -20.58 -3.35
C MET A 1 25.03 -19.35 -3.03
N ASP A 2 23.73 -19.42 -3.32
CA ASP A 2 22.85 -18.28 -3.57
C ASP A 2 22.60 -17.36 -2.37
N ALA A 3 22.99 -16.10 -2.48
CA ALA A 3 22.63 -15.04 -1.53
C ALA A 3 21.11 -14.79 -1.46
N LEU A 4 20.37 -15.18 -2.50
CA LEU A 4 18.90 -15.13 -2.56
C LEU A 4 18.20 -16.21 -1.73
N ARG A 5 18.89 -17.32 -1.42
CA ARG A 5 18.33 -18.37 -0.55
C ARG A 5 18.41 -17.97 0.93
N VAL A 6 19.47 -17.26 1.32
CA VAL A 6 19.65 -16.74 2.70
C VAL A 6 18.61 -15.65 3.01
N ALA A 7 18.25 -14.81 2.04
CA ALA A 7 17.22 -13.78 2.22
C ALA A 7 15.80 -14.34 2.43
N ARG A 8 15.47 -15.52 1.88
CA ARG A 8 14.15 -16.16 2.08
C ARG A 8 14.02 -16.88 3.43
N GLU A 9 15.12 -17.32 4.04
CA GLU A 9 15.10 -17.89 5.40
C GLU A 9 15.04 -16.81 6.49
N LEU A 10 15.45 -15.57 6.20
CA LEU A 10 15.51 -14.46 7.17
C LEU A 10 14.15 -13.78 7.51
N VAL A 11 13.09 -14.05 6.75
CA VAL A 11 11.72 -13.53 7.03
C VAL A 11 10.86 -14.55 7.80
N GLY A 12 11.37 -15.77 8.02
CA GLY A 12 10.62 -16.88 8.60
C GLY A 12 11.17 -17.40 9.92
N VAL A 13 11.79 -16.56 10.76
CA VAL A 13 12.25 -17.01 12.09
C VAL A 13 11.06 -17.04 13.05
N ARG A 14 10.62 -18.26 13.33
CA ARG A 14 9.63 -18.63 14.33
C ARG A 14 10.13 -18.22 15.71
N GLU A 15 9.41 -17.31 16.37
CA GLU A 15 9.49 -17.11 17.81
C GLU A 15 8.94 -18.39 18.47
N SER A 16 9.83 -19.26 18.96
CA SER A 16 9.48 -20.24 19.98
C SER A 16 9.86 -19.66 21.33
N ASP A 17 9.03 -18.76 21.86
CA ASP A 17 9.19 -18.27 23.23
C ASP A 17 8.12 -18.90 24.13
N SER A 18 8.58 -19.76 25.04
CA SER A 18 7.75 -20.44 26.02
C SER A 18 7.41 -19.46 27.15
N GLY A 19 6.33 -18.73 26.94
CA GLY A 19 5.62 -17.90 27.91
C GLY A 19 4.21 -17.60 27.37
N THR A 20 3.26 -17.25 28.23
CA THR A 20 1.89 -16.87 27.87
C THR A 20 1.84 -15.57 27.06
N GLU A 21 2.43 -15.57 25.87
CA GLU A 21 2.30 -14.50 24.91
C GLU A 21 0.90 -14.56 24.30
N LEU A 22 0.22 -13.42 24.33
CA LEU A 22 -1.09 -13.25 23.72
C LEU A 22 -0.93 -13.39 22.20
N VAL A 23 -1.77 -14.21 21.60
CA VAL A 23 -1.78 -14.40 20.15
C VAL A 23 -2.36 -13.15 19.51
N GLY A 24 -1.53 -12.44 18.73
CA GLY A 24 -1.92 -11.21 18.05
C GLY A 24 -2.70 -11.48 16.78
N PHE A 25 -3.97 -11.07 16.72
CA PHE A 25 -4.85 -11.37 15.58
C PHE A 25 -4.26 -10.89 14.24
N ASN A 26 -3.87 -9.62 14.13
CA ASN A 26 -3.38 -9.09 12.85
C ASN A 26 -2.03 -9.67 12.39
N LYS A 27 -1.11 -9.96 13.32
CA LYS A 27 0.24 -10.46 13.01
C LYS A 27 0.24 -11.97 12.73
N GLN A 28 -0.61 -12.72 13.43
CA GLN A 28 -0.51 -14.19 13.48
C GLN A 28 -1.74 -14.90 12.91
N ILE A 29 -2.97 -14.46 13.23
CA ILE A 29 -4.20 -15.19 12.87
C ILE A 29 -4.76 -14.76 11.52
N ARG A 30 -4.87 -13.45 11.29
CA ARG A 30 -5.43 -12.90 10.06
C ARG A 30 -4.71 -13.39 8.79
N PRO A 31 -3.36 -13.48 8.74
CA PRO A 31 -2.69 -14.03 7.56
C PRO A 31 -3.10 -15.48 7.28
N ILE A 32 -3.27 -16.31 8.33
CA ILE A 32 -3.73 -17.69 8.20
C ILE A 32 -5.15 -17.73 7.61
N LEU A 33 -6.08 -16.96 8.18
CA LEU A 33 -7.45 -16.89 7.71
C LEU A 33 -7.51 -16.39 6.26
N SER A 34 -6.76 -15.33 5.94
CA SER A 34 -6.71 -14.72 4.61
C SER A 34 -6.23 -15.72 3.55
N ASP A 35 -5.12 -16.41 3.82
CA ASP A 35 -4.51 -17.34 2.85
C ASP A 35 -5.31 -18.63 2.66
N LYS A 36 -6.05 -19.09 3.69
CA LYS A 36 -6.56 -20.47 3.75
C LYS A 36 -8.06 -20.59 3.95
N CYS A 37 -8.75 -19.51 4.33
CA CYS A 37 -10.16 -19.57 4.72
C CYS A 37 -11.03 -18.56 3.95
N LEU A 38 -10.59 -17.30 3.82
CA LEU A 38 -11.43 -16.21 3.31
C LEU A 38 -11.84 -16.35 1.84
N ALA A 39 -11.16 -17.18 1.05
CA ALA A 39 -11.58 -17.47 -0.33
C ALA A 39 -12.96 -18.16 -0.41
N CYS A 40 -13.36 -18.90 0.63
CA CYS A 40 -14.67 -19.57 0.71
C CYS A 40 -15.53 -19.09 1.88
N HIS A 41 -14.93 -18.47 2.90
CA HIS A 41 -15.60 -17.99 4.11
C HIS A 41 -15.29 -16.52 4.38
N GLY A 42 -15.21 -15.71 3.32
CA GLY A 42 -14.92 -14.29 3.37
C GLY A 42 -16.00 -13.44 2.67
N PRO A 43 -15.66 -12.21 2.26
CA PRO A 43 -16.63 -11.22 1.82
C PRO A 43 -17.36 -11.58 0.52
N ASP A 44 -16.73 -12.25 -0.45
CA ASP A 44 -17.36 -12.61 -1.73
C ASP A 44 -18.59 -13.53 -1.56
N GLU A 45 -19.80 -12.95 -1.58
CA GLU A 45 -21.07 -13.68 -1.39
C GLU A 45 -21.25 -14.82 -2.41
N LYS A 46 -20.83 -14.63 -3.67
CA LYS A 46 -20.99 -15.61 -4.75
C LYS A 46 -20.16 -16.88 -4.52
N LYS A 47 -19.07 -16.79 -3.77
CA LYS A 47 -18.20 -17.93 -3.42
C LYS A 47 -18.39 -18.41 -1.98
N ARG A 48 -19.19 -17.70 -1.18
CA ARG A 48 -19.33 -17.94 0.26
C ARG A 48 -20.02 -19.27 0.52
N LYS A 49 -19.31 -20.17 1.20
CA LYS A 49 -19.83 -21.47 1.63
C LYS A 49 -20.43 -21.36 3.02
N ALA A 50 -21.53 -22.09 3.24
CA ALA A 50 -22.28 -22.14 4.50
C ALA A 50 -22.79 -20.78 5.04
N GLY A 51 -22.68 -19.70 4.26
CA GLY A 51 -23.00 -18.34 4.71
C GLY A 51 -22.07 -17.81 5.80
N LEU A 52 -20.93 -18.47 6.05
CA LEU A 52 -20.00 -18.13 7.13
C LEU A 52 -19.02 -17.02 6.69
N ARG A 53 -18.87 -15.98 7.52
CA ARG A 53 -17.85 -14.93 7.38
C ARG A 53 -16.85 -15.04 8.52
N LEU A 54 -15.63 -15.49 8.22
CA LEU A 54 -14.53 -15.58 9.20
C LEU A 54 -13.74 -14.26 9.31
N ASP A 55 -13.94 -13.34 8.38
CA ASP A 55 -13.40 -11.98 8.39
C ASP A 55 -14.15 -11.03 9.33
N GLU A 56 -15.39 -11.38 9.72
CA GLU A 56 -16.21 -10.60 10.65
C GLU A 56 -16.35 -11.33 11.99
N GLU A 57 -16.00 -10.66 13.08
CA GLU A 57 -16.05 -11.22 14.44
C GLU A 57 -17.45 -11.70 14.82
N GLU A 58 -18.46 -10.85 14.58
CA GLU A 58 -19.86 -11.14 14.91
C GLU A 58 -20.35 -12.39 14.16
N SER A 59 -20.08 -12.49 12.86
CA SER A 59 -20.49 -13.66 12.07
C SER A 59 -19.73 -14.93 12.46
N ALA A 60 -18.43 -14.85 12.73
CA ALA A 60 -17.62 -16.00 13.12
C ALA A 60 -18.04 -16.57 14.50
N LYS A 61 -18.60 -15.72 15.38
CA LYS A 61 -19.07 -16.09 16.72
C LYS A 61 -20.58 -16.35 16.79
N ALA A 62 -21.32 -16.00 15.75
CA ALA A 62 -22.75 -16.27 15.65
C ALA A 62 -23.02 -17.76 15.45
N GLU A 63 -24.25 -18.16 15.76
CA GLU A 63 -24.74 -19.49 15.47
C GLU A 63 -24.88 -19.67 13.95
N GLY A 64 -24.20 -20.68 13.41
CA GLY A 64 -24.27 -21.00 11.99
C GLY A 64 -25.57 -21.72 11.63
N ARG A 65 -25.78 -21.96 10.34
CA ARG A 65 -26.96 -22.71 9.84
C ARG A 65 -27.07 -24.14 10.38
N SER A 66 -25.95 -24.71 10.85
CA SER A 66 -25.89 -26.03 11.48
C SER A 66 -26.29 -26.04 12.96
N GLY A 67 -26.52 -24.88 13.58
CA GLY A 67 -26.71 -24.74 15.03
C GLY A 67 -25.41 -24.65 15.84
N ASN A 68 -24.26 -24.87 15.20
CA ASN A 68 -22.94 -24.71 15.83
C ASN A 68 -22.35 -23.33 15.55
N ARG A 69 -21.55 -22.83 16.48
CA ARG A 69 -20.74 -21.62 16.28
C ARG A 69 -19.41 -21.99 15.65
N ALA A 70 -18.95 -21.22 14.67
CA ALA A 70 -17.62 -21.44 14.10
C ALA A 70 -16.54 -21.21 15.16
N ILE A 71 -16.71 -20.18 15.99
CA ILE A 71 -15.80 -19.84 17.09
C ILE A 71 -16.60 -19.65 18.38
N VAL A 72 -16.24 -20.42 19.41
CA VAL A 72 -16.68 -20.24 20.79
C VAL A 72 -15.51 -19.66 21.59
N PRO A 73 -15.54 -18.35 21.93
CA PRO A 73 -14.45 -17.71 22.66
C PRO A 73 -14.12 -18.43 23.98
N GLY A 74 -12.87 -18.81 24.16
CA GLY A 74 -12.38 -19.47 25.38
C GLY A 74 -12.56 -21.00 25.40
N ASP A 75 -13.19 -21.58 24.38
CA ASP A 75 -13.42 -23.02 24.29
C ASP A 75 -13.20 -23.52 22.86
N ARG A 76 -11.96 -23.94 22.57
CA ARG A 76 -11.63 -24.48 21.25
C ARG A 76 -12.38 -25.79 20.94
N GLU A 77 -12.65 -26.63 21.94
CA GLU A 77 -13.30 -27.92 21.73
C GLU A 77 -14.77 -27.76 21.36
N ALA A 78 -15.42 -26.71 21.86
CA ALA A 78 -16.77 -26.32 21.43
C ALA A 78 -16.81 -25.55 20.09
N SER A 79 -15.66 -25.20 19.51
CA SER A 79 -15.57 -24.42 18.27
C SER A 79 -15.52 -25.31 17.03
N GLU A 80 -16.49 -25.18 16.12
CA GLU A 80 -16.51 -25.95 14.87
C GLU A 80 -15.26 -25.70 14.02
N LEU A 81 -14.69 -24.48 14.04
CA LEU A 81 -13.45 -24.16 13.33
C LEU A 81 -12.32 -25.10 13.76
N TRP A 82 -12.15 -25.34 15.07
CA TRP A 82 -11.11 -26.22 15.60
C TRP A 82 -11.29 -27.66 15.14
N TYR A 83 -12.51 -28.21 15.25
CA TYR A 83 -12.84 -29.54 14.73
C TYR A 83 -12.48 -29.68 13.25
N ARG A 84 -12.90 -28.72 12.42
CA ARG A 84 -12.68 -28.73 10.97
C ARG A 84 -11.19 -28.68 10.59
N VAL A 85 -10.36 -27.96 11.33
CA VAL A 85 -8.92 -27.84 11.01
C VAL A 85 -8.07 -28.97 11.59
N SER A 86 -8.56 -29.64 12.64
CA SER A 86 -7.81 -30.70 13.37
C SER A 86 -8.27 -32.12 13.03
N THR A 87 -9.44 -32.29 12.41
CA THR A 87 -9.96 -33.61 12.03
C THR A 87 -9.11 -34.31 10.98
N HIS A 88 -9.10 -35.64 11.04
CA HIS A 88 -8.46 -36.50 10.06
C HIS A 88 -9.45 -37.03 9.00
N ASP A 89 -10.74 -36.73 9.15
CA ASP A 89 -11.76 -37.05 8.15
C ASP A 89 -11.64 -36.12 6.95
N GLU A 90 -11.29 -36.66 5.78
CA GLU A 90 -11.11 -35.88 4.55
C GLU A 90 -12.38 -35.15 4.09
N ALA A 91 -13.58 -35.67 4.42
CA ALA A 91 -14.83 -35.04 4.04
C ALA A 91 -15.14 -33.78 4.88
N ASP A 92 -14.70 -33.78 6.14
CA ASP A 92 -14.94 -32.69 7.07
C ASP A 92 -13.77 -31.71 7.21
N ARG A 93 -12.56 -32.14 6.82
CA ARG A 93 -11.34 -31.37 6.96
C ARG A 93 -11.35 -30.09 6.14
N MET A 94 -11.02 -28.98 6.81
CA MET A 94 -10.83 -27.68 6.20
C MET A 94 -9.39 -27.19 6.36
N PRO A 95 -8.80 -26.56 5.34
CA PRO A 95 -9.36 -26.41 3.99
C PRO A 95 -9.36 -27.73 3.20
N PRO A 96 -10.33 -27.97 2.28
CA PRO A 96 -10.36 -29.20 1.48
C PRO A 96 -9.10 -29.35 0.65
N SER A 97 -8.62 -30.59 0.51
CA SER A 97 -7.41 -30.88 -0.25
C SER A 97 -7.52 -30.37 -1.69
N GLY A 98 -6.45 -29.72 -2.19
CA GLY A 98 -6.36 -29.22 -3.55
C GLY A 98 -7.06 -27.89 -3.86
N GLN A 99 -7.84 -27.30 -2.93
CA GLN A 99 -8.50 -26.00 -3.19
C GLN A 99 -7.65 -24.80 -2.80
N VAL A 100 -6.98 -24.84 -1.64
CA VAL A 100 -6.11 -23.78 -1.12
C VAL A 100 -4.93 -24.38 -0.34
N LYS A 101 -3.98 -23.52 0.09
CA LYS A 101 -2.85 -23.94 0.92
C LYS A 101 -3.34 -24.61 2.21
N GLN A 102 -2.80 -25.77 2.51
CA GLN A 102 -3.15 -26.53 3.71
C GLN A 102 -2.55 -25.88 4.97
N LEU A 103 -3.21 -26.08 6.10
CA LEU A 103 -2.72 -25.67 7.41
C LEU A 103 -1.56 -26.57 7.84
N THR A 104 -0.52 -25.96 8.40
CA THR A 104 0.56 -26.65 9.12
C THR A 104 0.12 -26.90 10.57
N GLN A 105 0.75 -27.85 11.25
CA GLN A 105 0.42 -28.15 12.64
C GLN A 105 0.58 -26.93 13.57
N ASP A 106 1.60 -26.10 13.33
CA ASP A 106 1.85 -24.89 14.13
C ASP A 106 0.73 -23.86 13.95
N GLU A 107 0.19 -23.71 12.73
CA GLU A 107 -0.93 -22.79 12.47
C GLU A 107 -2.23 -23.31 13.06
N ILE A 108 -2.46 -24.63 13.05
CA ILE A 108 -3.60 -25.25 13.72
C ILE A 108 -3.53 -24.92 15.21
N GLU A 109 -2.43 -25.23 15.87
CA GLU A 109 -2.27 -24.94 17.31
C GLU A 109 -2.35 -23.43 17.62
N LEU A 110 -1.87 -22.57 16.72
CA LEU A 110 -1.97 -21.13 16.89
C LEU A 110 -3.43 -20.65 16.85
N LEU A 111 -4.25 -21.20 15.96
CA LEU A 111 -5.70 -20.97 15.92
C LEU A 111 -6.36 -21.46 17.22
N GLY A 112 -6.02 -22.66 17.68
CA GLY A 112 -6.53 -23.21 18.94
C GLY A 112 -6.19 -22.34 20.15
N LYS A 113 -4.92 -21.94 20.28
CA LYS A 113 -4.45 -21.02 21.35
C LYS A 113 -5.16 -19.68 21.30
N TRP A 114 -5.37 -19.11 20.11
CA TRP A 114 -6.13 -17.86 19.96
C TRP A 114 -7.58 -18.00 20.40
N ILE A 115 -8.23 -19.13 20.08
CA ILE A 115 -9.60 -19.40 20.53
C ILE A 115 -9.67 -19.50 22.05
N ASP A 116 -8.78 -20.27 22.67
CA ASP A 116 -8.68 -20.41 24.13
C ASP A 116 -8.44 -19.06 24.83
N GLN A 117 -7.74 -18.13 24.17
CA GLN A 117 -7.51 -16.77 24.67
C GLN A 117 -8.71 -15.82 24.44
N GLY A 118 -9.87 -16.35 24.04
CA GLY A 118 -11.10 -15.61 23.83
C GLY A 118 -11.32 -15.10 22.41
N ALA A 119 -10.54 -15.58 21.44
CA ALA A 119 -10.70 -15.27 20.00
C ALA A 119 -10.92 -13.78 19.71
N LYS A 120 -10.08 -12.90 20.27
CA LYS A 120 -10.23 -11.46 20.07
C LYS A 120 -9.84 -11.10 18.63
N TYR A 121 -10.76 -10.46 17.90
CA TYR A 121 -10.47 -9.90 16.59
C TYR A 121 -9.83 -8.52 16.73
N GLN A 122 -9.12 -8.11 15.69
CA GLN A 122 -8.55 -6.77 15.57
C GLN A 122 -8.86 -6.22 14.17
N LYS A 123 -9.22 -4.93 14.09
CA LYS A 123 -9.31 -4.21 12.82
C LYS A 123 -7.97 -4.25 12.11
N HIS A 124 -7.96 -4.26 10.78
CA HIS A 124 -6.71 -4.28 10.02
C HIS A 124 -5.90 -3.04 10.37
N TRP A 125 -4.58 -3.18 10.52
CA TRP A 125 -3.71 -2.08 10.93
C TRP A 125 -3.85 -0.86 10.01
N ALA A 126 -4.15 -1.07 8.71
CA ALA A 126 -4.36 0.00 7.74
C ALA A 126 -5.62 0.85 8.01
N PHE A 127 -6.61 0.29 8.72
CA PHE A 127 -7.87 0.97 9.06
C PHE A 127 -7.92 1.41 10.53
N VAL A 128 -6.77 1.39 11.21
CA VAL A 128 -6.62 1.89 12.57
C VAL A 128 -5.70 3.10 12.53
N LYS A 129 -6.11 4.19 13.15
CA LYS A 129 -5.30 5.41 13.24
C LYS A 129 -3.93 5.05 13.88
N PRO A 130 -2.80 5.35 13.22
CA PRO A 130 -1.50 5.09 13.82
C PRO A 130 -1.30 5.99 15.03
N GLU A 131 -0.84 5.38 16.13
CA GLU A 131 -0.42 6.08 17.34
C GLU A 131 1.10 6.13 17.39
N ARG A 132 1.67 7.23 17.92
CA ARG A 132 3.12 7.37 18.04
C ARG A 132 3.62 6.38 19.12
N PRO A 133 4.40 5.35 18.75
CA PRO A 133 4.90 4.38 19.73
C PRO A 133 5.98 5.00 20.61
N GLU A 134 6.18 4.41 21.79
CA GLU A 134 7.35 4.71 22.61
C GLU A 134 8.63 4.27 21.89
N VAL A 135 9.65 5.13 21.93
CA VAL A 135 10.95 4.83 21.32
C VAL A 135 11.66 3.77 22.16
N PRO A 136 12.10 2.64 21.58
CA PRO A 136 12.71 1.57 22.34
C PRO A 136 14.05 2.01 22.91
N LYS A 137 14.35 1.52 24.12
CA LYS A 137 15.66 1.67 24.73
C LYS A 137 16.62 0.65 24.13
N VAL A 138 17.82 1.10 23.79
CA VAL A 138 18.88 0.31 23.16
C VAL A 138 20.12 0.30 24.05
N ALA A 139 20.92 -0.75 23.97
CA ALA A 139 22.15 -0.87 24.76
C ALA A 139 23.22 0.11 24.26
N ASN A 140 23.41 0.21 22.94
CA ASN A 140 24.32 1.19 22.35
C ASN A 140 23.62 2.53 22.12
N THR A 141 23.72 3.43 23.10
CA THR A 141 23.09 4.76 23.03
C THR A 141 23.84 5.76 22.14
N ALA A 142 25.06 5.45 21.69
CA ALA A 142 25.89 6.39 20.92
C ALA A 142 25.64 6.30 19.40
N TRP A 143 25.14 5.16 18.93
CA TRP A 143 24.90 4.90 17.51
C TRP A 143 23.66 5.63 16.95
N PRO A 144 22.48 5.57 17.60
CA PRO A 144 21.29 6.25 17.09
C PRO A 144 21.48 7.78 16.97
N LYS A 145 21.05 8.35 15.85
CA LYS A 145 20.99 9.81 15.61
C LYS A 145 19.57 10.35 15.69
N ASN A 146 18.58 9.49 15.43
CA ASN A 146 17.17 9.82 15.51
C ASN A 146 16.37 8.63 16.09
N PRO A 147 15.05 8.81 16.36
CA PRO A 147 14.21 7.73 16.88
C PRO A 147 14.12 6.48 15.99
N ILE A 148 14.17 6.63 14.66
CA ILE A 148 14.10 5.51 13.70
C ILE A 148 15.28 4.57 13.91
N ASP A 149 16.48 5.13 14.11
CA ASP A 149 17.69 4.35 14.39
C ASP A 149 17.53 3.50 15.66
N SER A 150 16.81 3.99 16.67
CA SER A 150 16.56 3.21 17.90
C SER A 150 15.67 2.00 17.63
N PHE A 151 14.65 2.13 16.76
CA PHE A 151 13.81 0.99 16.34
C PHE A 151 14.60 -0.04 15.55
N VAL A 152 15.49 0.41 14.65
CA VAL A 152 16.36 -0.49 13.87
C VAL A 152 17.34 -1.20 14.81
N LEU A 153 18.06 -0.44 15.64
CA LEU A 153 19.08 -0.99 16.54
C LEU A 153 18.49 -1.94 17.58
N SER A 154 17.32 -1.64 18.15
CA SER A 154 16.66 -2.55 19.09
C SER A 154 16.40 -3.93 18.46
N ASN A 155 16.04 -3.98 17.18
CA ASN A 155 15.86 -5.25 16.47
C ASN A 155 17.19 -5.94 16.13
N LEU A 156 18.23 -5.18 15.81
CA LEU A 156 19.57 -5.71 15.56
C LEU A 156 20.18 -6.32 16.82
N GLU A 157 20.12 -5.62 17.97
CA GLU A 157 20.60 -6.07 19.27
C GLU A 157 19.91 -7.37 19.71
N LYS A 158 18.58 -7.46 19.57
CA LYS A 158 17.81 -8.70 19.85
C LYS A 158 18.28 -9.89 19.02
N LYS A 159 18.78 -9.64 17.81
CA LYS A 159 19.29 -10.67 16.89
C LYS A 159 20.79 -10.91 17.00
N GLY A 160 21.48 -10.18 17.89
CA GLY A 160 22.95 -10.24 18.01
C GLY A 160 23.67 -9.78 16.74
N ILE A 161 23.07 -8.85 15.98
CA ILE A 161 23.65 -8.29 14.76
C ILE A 161 24.18 -6.89 15.07
N GLU A 162 25.45 -6.64 14.73
CA GLU A 162 26.04 -5.30 14.86
C GLU A 162 25.74 -4.44 13.62
N PRO A 163 25.55 -3.11 13.77
CA PRO A 163 25.40 -2.22 12.63
C PRO A 163 26.62 -2.23 11.70
N SER A 164 26.37 -2.17 10.40
CA SER A 164 27.42 -2.02 9.39
C SER A 164 28.18 -0.69 9.56
N PRO A 165 29.50 -0.66 9.25
CA PRO A 165 30.25 0.58 9.24
C PRO A 165 29.69 1.56 8.20
N LYS A 166 29.84 2.87 8.46
CA LYS A 166 29.47 3.93 7.50
C LYS A 166 30.27 3.76 6.21
N ALA A 167 29.62 3.90 5.07
CA ALA A 167 30.29 3.85 3.77
C ALA A 167 31.27 5.02 3.60
N GLY A 168 32.30 4.84 2.76
CA GLY A 168 33.25 5.90 2.40
C GLY A 168 32.57 7.11 1.73
N LYS A 169 33.21 8.28 1.80
CA LYS A 169 32.65 9.55 1.30
C LYS A 169 32.20 9.42 -0.16
N GLU A 170 33.02 8.83 -1.03
CA GLU A 170 32.74 8.64 -2.46
C GLU A 170 31.46 7.83 -2.71
N ILE A 171 31.25 6.77 -1.91
CA ILE A 171 30.08 5.90 -2.02
C ILE A 171 28.83 6.63 -1.55
N LEU A 172 28.92 7.36 -0.43
CA LEU A 172 27.80 8.14 0.10
C LEU A 172 27.37 9.23 -0.89
N LEU A 173 28.34 9.95 -1.47
CA LEU A 173 28.09 10.98 -2.46
C LEU A 173 27.39 10.40 -3.69
N ARG A 174 27.92 9.31 -4.26
CA ARG A 174 27.31 8.67 -5.43
C ARG A 174 25.88 8.19 -5.14
N ARG A 175 25.62 7.62 -3.96
CA ARG A 175 24.27 7.15 -3.58
C ARG A 175 23.29 8.31 -3.50
N VAL A 176 23.62 9.36 -2.74
CA VAL A 176 22.70 10.48 -2.53
C VAL A 176 22.36 11.22 -3.83
N TYR A 177 23.34 11.38 -4.74
CA TYR A 177 23.10 11.95 -6.07
C TYR A 177 22.14 11.11 -6.91
N LEU A 178 22.34 9.79 -6.97
CA LEU A 178 21.46 8.90 -7.73
C LEU A 178 20.06 8.77 -7.10
N ASP A 179 19.99 8.82 -5.77
CA ASP A 179 18.72 8.72 -5.04
C ASP A 179 17.89 10.01 -5.19
N LEU A 180 18.51 11.18 -5.03
CA LEU A 180 17.79 12.47 -5.03
C LEU A 180 17.53 13.01 -6.43
N ILE A 181 18.53 12.99 -7.32
CA ILE A 181 18.43 13.63 -8.65
C ILE A 181 18.64 12.65 -9.83
N GLY A 182 18.97 11.38 -9.55
CA GLY A 182 19.03 10.33 -10.58
C GLY A 182 20.25 10.34 -11.49
N ILE A 183 21.19 11.26 -11.31
CA ILE A 183 22.43 11.39 -12.09
C ILE A 183 23.66 11.38 -11.17
N PRO A 184 24.81 10.86 -11.61
CA PRO A 184 26.02 10.82 -10.78
C PRO A 184 26.64 12.21 -10.58
N PRO A 185 27.40 12.43 -9.49
CA PRO A 185 28.13 13.68 -9.27
C PRO A 185 29.22 13.87 -10.32
N THR A 186 29.50 15.13 -10.64
CA THR A 186 30.62 15.53 -11.49
C THR A 186 31.96 15.40 -10.74
N PRO A 187 33.10 15.31 -11.46
CA PRO A 187 34.42 15.28 -10.82
C PRO A 187 34.67 16.44 -9.85
N THR A 188 34.20 17.65 -10.19
CA THR A 188 34.35 18.85 -9.33
C THR A 188 33.54 18.72 -8.04
N GLU A 189 32.31 18.23 -8.10
CA GLU A 189 31.48 18.01 -6.90
C GLU A 189 32.06 16.90 -6.01
N ILE A 190 32.65 15.86 -6.62
CA ILE A 190 33.38 14.82 -5.89
C ILE A 190 34.55 15.43 -5.13
N GLU A 191 35.40 16.22 -5.80
CA GLU A 191 36.56 16.85 -5.16
C GLU A 191 36.15 17.81 -4.04
N ALA A 192 35.13 18.62 -4.26
CA ALA A 192 34.59 19.54 -3.25
C ALA A 192 34.10 18.79 -2.00
N PHE A 193 33.35 17.70 -2.17
CA PHE A 193 32.86 16.90 -1.04
C PHE A 193 33.96 16.12 -0.31
N LEU A 194 34.94 15.59 -1.04
CA LEU A 194 36.04 14.84 -0.43
C LEU A 194 36.93 15.74 0.43
N THR A 195 37.13 16.99 0.01
CA THR A 195 37.93 17.99 0.72
C THR A 195 37.17 18.77 1.81
N ASP A 196 35.85 18.69 1.86
CA ASP A 196 35.05 19.26 2.96
C ASP A 196 35.09 18.33 4.19
N ASP A 197 35.81 18.78 5.22
CA ASP A 197 35.92 18.12 6.53
C ASP A 197 35.00 18.72 7.61
N SER A 198 34.08 19.60 7.21
CA SER A 198 33.06 20.12 8.13
C SER A 198 32.17 18.97 8.65
N PRO A 199 31.69 19.07 9.90
CA PRO A 199 30.87 18.01 10.51
C PRO A 199 29.52 17.79 9.79
N ASN A 200 29.10 18.74 8.95
CA ASN A 200 27.86 18.71 8.19
C ASN A 200 28.08 18.67 6.65
N ALA A 201 29.26 18.24 6.19
CA ALA A 201 29.58 18.20 4.76
C ALA A 201 28.55 17.38 3.94
N TYR A 202 28.04 16.29 4.51
CA TYR A 202 27.06 15.43 3.81
C TYR A 202 25.68 16.08 3.74
N GLU A 203 25.25 16.70 4.83
CA GLU A 203 23.97 17.40 4.94
C GLU A 203 23.91 18.60 3.98
N LYS A 204 25.00 19.35 3.81
CA LYS A 204 25.07 20.42 2.79
C LYS A 204 24.79 19.91 1.39
N VAL A 205 25.41 18.78 1.01
CA VAL A 205 25.17 18.17 -0.31
C VAL A 205 23.71 17.70 -0.43
N VAL A 206 23.14 17.11 0.62
CA VAL A 206 21.71 16.73 0.64
C VAL A 206 20.83 17.96 0.41
N ASP A 207 21.07 19.05 1.13
CA ASP A 207 20.28 20.29 1.02
C ASP A 207 20.41 20.92 -0.38
N GLU A 208 21.61 20.95 -0.95
CA GLU A 208 21.85 21.43 -2.33
C GLU A 208 21.10 20.59 -3.37
N LEU A 209 21.10 19.26 -3.22
CA LEU A 209 20.41 18.34 -4.11
C LEU A 209 18.89 18.41 -3.96
N LEU A 210 18.36 18.62 -2.75
CA LEU A 210 16.93 18.82 -2.53
C LEU A 210 16.44 20.15 -3.10
N ALA A 211 17.30 21.18 -3.11
CA ALA A 211 17.00 22.49 -3.69
C ALA A 211 17.19 22.55 -5.23
N SER A 212 17.77 21.50 -5.82
CA SER A 212 18.03 21.41 -7.26
C SER A 212 16.74 21.13 -8.04
N PRO A 213 16.47 21.82 -9.17
CA PRO A 213 15.30 21.55 -10.00
C PRO A 213 15.17 20.09 -10.48
N GLN A 214 16.31 19.41 -10.63
CA GLN A 214 16.40 18.00 -11.01
C GLN A 214 15.79 17.07 -9.96
N TYR A 215 15.66 17.50 -8.69
CA TYR A 215 14.94 16.74 -7.66
C TYR A 215 13.48 16.52 -8.07
N GLY A 216 12.78 17.60 -8.45
CA GLY A 216 11.40 17.54 -8.92
C GLY A 216 11.27 16.69 -10.18
N GLU A 217 12.17 16.83 -11.15
CA GLU A 217 12.17 15.98 -12.36
C GLU A 217 12.34 14.50 -12.02
N ARG A 218 13.24 14.18 -11.08
CA ARG A 218 13.53 12.82 -10.64
C ARG A 218 12.36 12.20 -9.89
N TRP A 219 11.71 12.94 -8.99
CA TRP A 219 10.65 12.38 -8.13
C TRP A 219 9.27 12.44 -8.77
N ALA A 220 8.99 13.49 -9.55
CA ALA A 220 7.72 13.63 -10.26
C ALA A 220 7.44 12.46 -11.20
N ARG A 221 8.47 11.84 -11.80
CA ARG A 221 8.29 10.66 -12.68
C ARG A 221 7.48 9.55 -12.02
N HIS A 222 7.70 9.31 -10.72
CA HIS A 222 7.03 8.23 -9.99
C HIS A 222 5.56 8.57 -9.77
N TRP A 223 5.27 9.84 -9.54
CA TRP A 223 3.90 10.33 -9.46
C TRP A 223 3.20 10.32 -10.82
N LEU A 224 3.90 10.72 -11.89
CA LEU A 224 3.36 10.76 -13.25
C LEU A 224 3.00 9.36 -13.75
N ASP A 225 3.80 8.34 -13.41
CA ASP A 225 3.46 6.94 -13.65
C ASP A 225 2.14 6.57 -12.94
N ALA A 226 2.00 6.93 -11.66
CA ALA A 226 0.80 6.67 -10.87
C ALA A 226 -0.43 7.44 -11.37
N ALA A 227 -0.23 8.66 -11.87
CA ALA A 227 -1.26 9.51 -12.44
C ALA A 227 -1.66 9.12 -13.87
N ARG A 228 -1.02 8.08 -14.45
CA ARG A 228 -1.20 7.62 -15.85
C ARG A 228 -0.85 8.68 -16.89
N TYR A 229 0.12 9.53 -16.59
CA TYR A 229 0.58 10.52 -17.56
C TYR A 229 1.18 9.82 -18.79
N ALA A 230 0.74 10.23 -19.97
CA ALA A 230 1.32 9.82 -21.24
C ALA A 230 1.27 10.98 -22.23
N ASP A 231 2.24 11.03 -23.13
CA ASP A 231 2.27 11.99 -24.24
C ASP A 231 1.37 11.54 -25.42
N SER A 232 0.58 10.47 -25.23
CA SER A 232 -0.34 9.91 -26.21
C SER A 232 -1.71 9.55 -25.61
N HIS A 233 -2.68 9.26 -26.46
CA HIS A 233 -4.07 9.02 -26.10
C HIS A 233 -4.36 7.58 -25.61
N GLY A 234 -3.53 6.60 -25.98
CA GLY A 234 -3.84 5.18 -25.82
C GLY A 234 -4.76 4.63 -26.92
N TYR A 235 -5.34 3.46 -26.67
CA TYR A 235 -6.15 2.69 -27.65
C TYR A 235 -5.40 2.44 -28.97
N SER A 236 -6.10 2.07 -30.06
CA SER A 236 -5.43 1.67 -31.30
C SER A 236 -4.88 2.85 -32.13
N ILE A 237 -5.50 4.03 -32.05
CA ILE A 237 -5.03 5.23 -32.77
C ILE A 237 -3.80 5.86 -32.09
N ASP A 238 -3.74 5.78 -30.76
CA ASP A 238 -2.63 6.28 -29.90
C ASP A 238 -2.02 7.61 -30.37
N GLY A 239 -2.89 8.58 -30.65
CA GLY A 239 -2.50 9.91 -31.13
C GLY A 239 -1.78 10.75 -30.07
N PRO A 240 -1.04 11.80 -30.46
CA PRO A 240 -0.34 12.67 -29.51
C PRO A 240 -1.31 13.44 -28.62
N ARG A 241 -0.90 13.69 -27.37
CA ARG A 241 -1.68 14.38 -26.36
C ARG A 241 -0.95 15.62 -25.83
N GLU A 242 -1.64 16.75 -25.73
CA GLU A 242 -1.11 17.98 -25.12
C GLU A 242 -1.53 18.09 -23.66
N ILE A 243 -0.69 17.59 -22.74
CA ILE A 243 -0.94 17.68 -21.28
C ILE A 243 0.32 18.01 -20.46
N TRP A 244 1.39 18.46 -21.12
CA TRP A 244 2.67 18.77 -20.50
C TRP A 244 2.57 19.77 -19.33
N LYS A 245 1.55 20.65 -19.31
CA LYS A 245 1.31 21.57 -18.17
C LYS A 245 1.03 20.84 -16.87
N TYR A 246 0.35 19.69 -16.92
CA TYR A 246 0.16 18.85 -15.74
C TYR A 246 1.49 18.25 -15.27
N ARG A 247 2.32 17.74 -16.20
CA ARG A 247 3.67 17.24 -15.88
C ARG A 247 4.50 18.31 -15.18
N ASP A 248 4.55 19.51 -15.75
CA ASP A 248 5.34 20.62 -15.20
C ASP A 248 4.78 21.06 -13.84
N TRP A 249 3.45 21.07 -13.68
CA TRP A 249 2.83 21.32 -12.37
C TRP A 249 3.26 20.31 -11.30
N VAL A 250 3.33 19.02 -11.63
CA VAL A 250 3.80 17.98 -10.69
C VAL A 250 5.27 18.22 -10.34
N ILE A 251 6.13 18.47 -11.33
CA ILE A 251 7.56 18.78 -11.12
C ILE A 251 7.72 19.98 -10.17
N ASP A 252 6.96 21.06 -10.43
CA ASP A 252 6.98 22.28 -9.61
C ASP A 252 6.41 22.06 -8.21
N ALA A 253 5.45 21.17 -8.03
CA ALA A 253 4.91 20.82 -6.72
C ALA A 253 5.98 20.12 -5.84
N PHE A 254 6.75 19.18 -6.42
CA PHE A 254 7.88 18.55 -5.74
C PHE A 254 8.99 19.56 -5.41
N ASN A 255 9.38 20.40 -6.37
CA ASN A 255 10.45 21.40 -6.17
C ASN A 255 10.09 22.49 -5.14
N ARG A 256 8.80 22.75 -4.92
CA ARG A 256 8.32 23.69 -3.90
C ARG A 256 8.04 23.03 -2.53
N ASP A 257 8.34 21.75 -2.38
CA ASP A 257 8.03 20.96 -1.19
C ASP A 257 6.56 21.13 -0.76
N MET A 258 5.65 21.00 -1.74
CA MET A 258 4.21 21.18 -1.49
C MET A 258 3.72 20.16 -0.45
N PRO A 259 3.05 20.60 0.63
CA PRO A 259 2.44 19.69 1.59
C PRO A 259 1.49 18.71 0.90
N PHE A 260 1.58 17.42 1.28
CA PHE A 260 0.84 16.35 0.61
C PHE A 260 -0.68 16.53 0.66
N ASP A 261 -1.22 17.11 1.73
CA ASP A 261 -2.64 17.45 1.85
C ASP A 261 -3.08 18.45 0.76
N GLN A 262 -2.31 19.51 0.54
CA GLN A 262 -2.57 20.47 -0.53
C GLN A 262 -2.40 19.82 -1.92
N PHE A 263 -1.34 19.03 -2.10
CA PHE A 263 -1.05 18.32 -3.35
C PHE A 263 -2.17 17.34 -3.74
N ALA A 264 -2.78 16.67 -2.75
CA ALA A 264 -3.93 15.82 -2.96
C ALA A 264 -5.20 16.62 -3.26
N ILE A 265 -5.48 17.67 -2.50
CA ILE A 265 -6.67 18.53 -2.71
C ILE A 265 -6.68 19.14 -4.10
N GLU A 266 -5.56 19.73 -4.55
CA GLU A 266 -5.52 20.38 -5.87
C GLU A 266 -5.71 19.39 -7.04
N GLN A 267 -5.23 18.15 -6.90
CA GLN A 267 -5.40 17.14 -7.94
C GLN A 267 -6.80 16.51 -7.95
N LEU A 268 -7.43 16.36 -6.79
CA LEU A 268 -8.76 15.77 -6.68
C LEU A 268 -9.88 16.77 -6.97
N ALA A 269 -9.69 18.05 -6.63
CA ALA A 269 -10.75 19.05 -6.65
C ALA A 269 -10.23 20.50 -6.81
N GLY A 270 -9.07 20.68 -7.44
CA GLY A 270 -8.44 22.00 -7.59
C GLY A 270 -9.30 23.02 -8.35
N ASP A 271 -10.04 22.58 -9.35
CA ASP A 271 -11.02 23.37 -10.12
C ASP A 271 -12.27 23.76 -9.30
N LEU A 272 -12.63 22.97 -8.28
CA LEU A 272 -13.73 23.23 -7.36
C LEU A 272 -13.35 24.14 -6.20
N LEU A 273 -12.07 24.51 -6.05
CA LEU A 273 -11.63 25.43 -5.01
C LEU A 273 -12.22 26.84 -5.23
N PRO A 274 -12.60 27.57 -4.16
CA PRO A 274 -13.06 28.95 -4.28
C PRO A 274 -12.00 29.82 -4.97
N ASN A 275 -12.38 30.48 -6.07
CA ASN A 275 -11.47 31.30 -6.89
C ASN A 275 -10.26 30.53 -7.45
N ALA A 276 -10.46 29.26 -7.84
CA ALA A 276 -9.42 28.43 -8.45
C ALA A 276 -8.69 29.15 -9.61
N GLY A 277 -7.39 29.34 -9.44
CA GLY A 277 -6.50 29.85 -10.48
C GLY A 277 -6.06 28.76 -11.46
N ASP A 278 -5.35 29.18 -12.50
CA ASP A 278 -4.88 28.30 -13.58
C ASP A 278 -4.03 27.13 -13.08
N SER A 279 -3.20 27.37 -12.07
CA SER A 279 -2.36 26.32 -11.45
C SER A 279 -3.20 25.22 -10.81
N GLN A 280 -4.24 25.57 -10.04
CA GLN A 280 -5.10 24.59 -9.36
C GLN A 280 -5.99 23.84 -10.36
N LYS A 281 -6.47 24.52 -11.41
CA LYS A 281 -7.18 23.86 -12.52
C LYS A 281 -6.28 22.90 -13.29
N THR A 282 -5.01 23.26 -13.49
CA THR A 282 -4.01 22.39 -14.12
C THR A 282 -3.77 21.14 -13.28
N ALA A 283 -3.72 21.27 -11.95
CA ALA A 283 -3.55 20.14 -11.03
C ALA A 283 -4.66 19.08 -11.17
N THR A 284 -5.91 19.51 -11.36
CA THR A 284 -7.05 18.61 -11.59
C THR A 284 -6.92 17.78 -12.88
N GLY A 285 -5.91 18.08 -13.72
CA GLY A 285 -5.47 17.24 -14.84
C GLY A 285 -5.19 15.77 -14.47
N PHE A 286 -4.96 15.45 -13.18
CA PHE A 286 -4.90 14.07 -12.68
C PHE A 286 -6.10 13.21 -13.16
N HIS A 287 -7.31 13.75 -13.08
CA HIS A 287 -8.53 13.06 -13.52
C HIS A 287 -8.70 13.05 -15.03
N ARG A 288 -8.02 13.95 -15.76
CA ARG A 288 -8.02 13.97 -17.22
C ARG A 288 -7.05 12.96 -17.82
N ASN A 289 -6.08 12.44 -17.09
CA ASN A 289 -5.12 11.45 -17.59
C ASN A 289 -5.72 10.09 -17.99
N THR A 290 -7.05 9.93 -17.92
CA THR A 290 -7.74 8.81 -18.58
C THR A 290 -7.36 8.74 -20.06
N MET A 291 -7.31 7.53 -20.61
CA MET A 291 -7.10 7.33 -22.05
C MET A 291 -8.21 8.02 -22.86
N ILE A 292 -7.90 8.40 -24.10
CA ILE A 292 -8.83 9.08 -25.01
C ILE A 292 -9.08 8.16 -26.21
N ASN A 293 -10.33 7.73 -26.40
CA ASN A 293 -10.67 6.92 -27.56
C ASN A 293 -11.12 7.81 -28.73
N GLN A 294 -10.40 7.72 -29.86
CA GLN A 294 -10.67 8.46 -31.09
C GLN A 294 -11.10 7.54 -32.26
N GLU A 295 -11.36 6.27 -31.98
CA GLU A 295 -11.64 5.26 -33.00
C GLU A 295 -12.96 5.54 -33.73
N GLY A 296 -13.01 5.19 -35.02
CA GLY A 296 -14.23 5.27 -35.80
C GLY A 296 -15.21 4.18 -35.35
N GLY A 297 -16.36 4.57 -34.80
CA GLY A 297 -17.40 3.63 -34.37
C GLY A 297 -17.47 3.38 -32.86
N ILE A 298 -16.78 4.18 -32.05
CA ILE A 298 -16.91 4.15 -30.59
C ILE A 298 -18.36 4.36 -30.16
N ASP A 299 -18.81 3.60 -29.17
CA ASP A 299 -19.99 3.94 -28.40
C ASP A 299 -19.57 5.01 -27.37
N GLN A 300 -20.14 6.20 -27.50
CA GLN A 300 -19.78 7.34 -26.65
C GLN A 300 -20.16 7.10 -25.19
N GLU A 301 -21.24 6.37 -24.94
CA GLU A 301 -21.69 6.08 -23.58
C GLU A 301 -20.80 5.01 -22.94
N GLU A 302 -20.40 4.00 -23.70
CA GLU A 302 -19.43 3.00 -23.24
C GLU A 302 -18.11 3.67 -22.83
N PHE A 303 -17.52 4.49 -23.70
CA PHE A 303 -16.27 5.19 -23.41
C PHE A 303 -16.39 6.13 -22.20
N ARG A 304 -17.52 6.84 -22.08
CA ARG A 304 -17.80 7.70 -20.92
C ARG A 304 -17.76 6.90 -19.61
N ILE A 305 -18.39 5.73 -19.58
CA ILE A 305 -18.37 4.83 -18.42
C ILE A 305 -16.95 4.33 -18.14
N GLU A 306 -16.20 3.88 -19.17
CA GLU A 306 -14.81 3.43 -19.02
C GLU A 306 -13.91 4.51 -18.40
N ALA A 307 -14.03 5.76 -18.84
CA ALA A 307 -13.27 6.89 -18.31
C ALA A 307 -13.56 7.15 -16.82
N VAL A 308 -14.84 7.10 -16.41
CA VAL A 308 -15.21 7.27 -15.00
C VAL A 308 -14.70 6.10 -14.15
N LEU A 309 -14.83 4.85 -14.63
CA LEU A 309 -14.28 3.68 -13.96
C LEU A 309 -12.77 3.79 -13.75
N ASP A 310 -12.05 4.26 -14.76
CA ASP A 310 -10.60 4.49 -14.70
C ASP A 310 -10.23 5.57 -13.66
N ARG A 311 -11.01 6.68 -13.55
CA ARG A 311 -10.84 7.68 -12.47
C ARG A 311 -11.05 7.09 -11.08
N VAL A 312 -12.12 6.33 -10.88
CA VAL A 312 -12.44 5.70 -9.59
C VAL A 312 -11.31 4.78 -9.17
N ASN A 313 -10.90 3.89 -10.09
CA ASN A 313 -9.83 2.93 -9.84
C ASN A 313 -8.50 3.58 -9.51
N THR A 314 -8.13 4.61 -10.28
CA THR A 314 -6.88 5.31 -10.08
C THR A 314 -6.90 6.09 -8.78
N THR A 315 -8.00 6.75 -8.44
CA THR A 315 -8.15 7.44 -7.16
C THR A 315 -8.02 6.47 -5.98
N GLY A 316 -8.72 5.33 -6.04
CA GLY A 316 -8.61 4.30 -5.01
C GLY A 316 -7.20 3.78 -4.86
N THR A 317 -6.51 3.50 -5.98
CA THR A 317 -5.16 2.94 -5.96
C THR A 317 -4.13 3.96 -5.48
N VAL A 318 -4.17 5.19 -6.00
CA VAL A 318 -3.14 6.22 -5.78
C VAL A 318 -3.32 6.92 -4.44
N PHE A 319 -4.54 7.32 -4.09
CA PHE A 319 -4.79 8.12 -2.88
C PHE A 319 -5.21 7.30 -1.67
N LEU A 320 -5.94 6.20 -1.88
CA LEU A 320 -6.40 5.35 -0.78
C LEU A 320 -5.46 4.15 -0.53
N GLY A 321 -4.60 3.82 -1.50
CA GLY A 321 -3.77 2.61 -1.45
C GLY A 321 -4.60 1.32 -1.54
N LEU A 322 -5.79 1.39 -2.15
CA LEU A 322 -6.76 0.29 -2.22
C LEU A 322 -7.04 -0.09 -3.69
N THR A 323 -6.88 -1.37 -4.02
CA THR A 323 -7.12 -1.89 -5.37
C THR A 323 -8.60 -2.20 -5.60
N ILE A 324 -9.41 -1.15 -5.72
CA ILE A 324 -10.88 -1.27 -5.81
C ILE A 324 -11.41 -1.65 -7.21
N GLY A 325 -10.55 -1.83 -8.21
CA GLY A 325 -10.99 -2.07 -9.59
C GLY A 325 -11.73 -3.38 -9.82
N CYS A 326 -11.50 -4.42 -9.01
CA CYS A 326 -12.33 -5.63 -9.09
C CYS A 326 -13.76 -5.41 -8.60
N VAL A 327 -13.98 -4.34 -7.82
CA VAL A 327 -15.28 -4.05 -7.20
C VAL A 327 -16.33 -3.68 -8.23
N GLN A 328 -15.91 -3.30 -9.43
CA GLN A 328 -16.75 -3.07 -10.60
C GLN A 328 -17.71 -4.22 -10.93
N CYS A 329 -17.35 -5.47 -10.62
CA CYS A 329 -18.14 -6.64 -11.02
C CYS A 329 -18.66 -7.46 -9.83
N HIS A 330 -18.05 -7.33 -8.65
CA HIS A 330 -18.39 -8.08 -7.45
C HIS A 330 -17.82 -7.40 -6.21
N GLU A 331 -18.27 -7.73 -5.00
CA GLU A 331 -17.67 -7.20 -3.76
C GLU A 331 -16.17 -7.51 -3.67
N HIS A 332 -15.40 -6.62 -3.02
CA HIS A 332 -13.97 -6.81 -2.93
C HIS A 332 -13.61 -8.13 -2.21
N LYS A 333 -12.62 -8.85 -2.73
CA LYS A 333 -12.33 -10.23 -2.28
C LYS A 333 -11.74 -10.31 -0.87
N TYR A 334 -11.03 -9.27 -0.43
CA TYR A 334 -10.23 -9.29 0.80
C TYR A 334 -10.52 -8.11 1.73
N ASP A 335 -10.53 -6.90 1.17
CA ASP A 335 -10.93 -5.67 1.86
C ASP A 335 -12.46 -5.53 1.97
N PRO A 336 -12.95 -4.84 3.02
CA PRO A 336 -14.38 -4.68 3.30
C PRO A 336 -14.95 -3.52 2.46
N ILE A 337 -15.00 -3.70 1.14
CA ILE A 337 -15.55 -2.72 0.20
C ILE A 337 -16.68 -3.39 -0.57
N ALA A 338 -17.90 -2.93 -0.32
CA ALA A 338 -19.09 -3.45 -0.96
C ALA A 338 -19.18 -2.98 -2.42
N HIS A 339 -19.89 -3.77 -3.23
CA HIS A 339 -20.17 -3.43 -4.63
C HIS A 339 -20.94 -2.12 -4.76
N GLU A 340 -21.90 -1.88 -3.85
CA GLU A 340 -22.69 -0.65 -3.81
C GLU A 340 -21.83 0.58 -3.51
N GLU A 341 -20.95 0.51 -2.51
CA GLU A 341 -20.04 1.61 -2.13
C GLU A 341 -19.11 2.02 -3.28
N TYR A 342 -18.70 1.08 -4.14
CA TYR A 342 -17.94 1.39 -5.35
C TYR A 342 -18.72 2.27 -6.32
N TYR A 343 -20.02 2.00 -6.51
CA TYR A 343 -20.86 2.81 -7.39
C TYR A 343 -21.33 4.12 -6.74
N GLU A 344 -21.38 4.19 -5.41
CA GLU A 344 -21.50 5.47 -4.71
C GLU A 344 -20.27 6.35 -4.96
N LEU A 345 -19.06 5.77 -4.90
CA LEU A 345 -17.83 6.48 -5.26
C LEU A 345 -17.81 6.87 -6.74
N PHE A 346 -18.26 5.97 -7.63
CA PHE A 346 -18.43 6.26 -9.05
C PHE A 346 -19.31 7.49 -9.29
N ALA A 347 -20.41 7.63 -8.54
CA ALA A 347 -21.31 8.77 -8.70
C ALA A 347 -20.63 10.13 -8.48
N PHE A 348 -19.61 10.22 -7.60
CA PHE A 348 -18.84 11.45 -7.40
C PHE A 348 -18.06 11.89 -8.64
N PHE A 349 -17.50 10.94 -9.40
CA PHE A 349 -16.72 11.20 -10.63
C PHE A 349 -17.59 11.16 -11.89
N ASN A 350 -18.86 10.78 -11.76
CA ASN A 350 -19.81 10.68 -12.86
C ASN A 350 -20.59 11.98 -13.09
N ASN A 351 -19.95 13.13 -12.86
CA ASN A 351 -20.58 14.44 -13.03
C ASN A 351 -19.61 15.49 -13.62
N ASP A 352 -18.56 15.02 -14.29
CA ASP A 352 -17.51 15.87 -14.85
C ASP A 352 -17.89 16.37 -16.24
N ASP A 353 -17.62 17.65 -16.51
CA ASP A 353 -17.62 18.23 -17.86
C ASP A 353 -16.18 18.52 -18.29
N GLU A 354 -15.68 17.78 -19.27
CA GLU A 354 -14.29 17.88 -19.72
C GLU A 354 -14.11 18.96 -20.78
N VAL A 355 -13.90 20.19 -20.32
CA VAL A 355 -13.61 21.33 -21.18
C VAL A 355 -12.11 21.47 -21.45
N ASN A 356 -11.76 21.83 -22.69
CA ASN A 356 -10.39 22.25 -23.02
C ASN A 356 -10.25 23.73 -22.69
N LEU A 357 -9.24 24.06 -21.87
CA LEU A 357 -8.94 25.42 -21.47
C LEU A 357 -7.79 25.97 -22.33
N ASP A 358 -8.03 27.12 -22.97
CA ASP A 358 -6.98 27.84 -23.69
C ASP A 358 -6.05 28.51 -22.67
N PHE A 359 -4.89 27.91 -22.44
CA PHE A 359 -3.83 28.56 -21.68
C PHE A 359 -2.80 29.20 -22.62
N PRO A 360 -2.24 30.36 -22.27
CA PRO A 360 -1.12 30.92 -23.01
C PRO A 360 0.07 29.93 -23.02
N THR A 361 0.64 29.71 -24.19
CA THR A 361 1.93 29.05 -24.38
C THR A 361 2.98 30.15 -24.48
N TYR A 362 3.64 30.49 -23.38
CA TYR A 362 4.74 31.47 -23.38
C TYR A 362 6.02 30.84 -23.91
#